data_AF-A0A537R8D3-F1
#
_entry.id   AF-A0A537R8D3-F1
#
_cell.length_a   1.000
_cell.length_b   1.000
_cell.length_c   1.000
_cell.angle_alpha   90.00
_cell.angle_beta   90.00
_cell.angle_gamma   90.00
#
_symmetry.space_group_name_H-M   'P 1'
#
loop_
_entity.id
_entity.type
_entity.pdbx_description
1 polymer ?
#
loop_
_entity_poly.entity_id
_entity_poly.type
_entity_poly.pdbx_seq_one_letter_code
_entity_poly.pdbx_strand_id
1 'polypeptide(L)'
;MAEEKSRLVLTKTAGDMKLLLYDLDDLHQMDFARNQQMVREIERLRERLSTSDKQRESWKVRALMAEAQLLEATAKTSNRGGSQKVSDLRYASLKRYLAKRFHPDYAPGQGIEKIIRNEIFKEIWHEIERLDRGVSATRFAAAQSSTAA
;
A
#
# COMPACT_ATOMS: atom_id res chain seq x y z
N MET A 1 -6.63 10.17 -62.97
CA MET A 1 -6.02 9.22 -62.03
C MET A 1 -6.52 7.84 -62.41
N ALA A 2 -5.61 6.96 -62.86
CA ALA A 2 -5.95 5.69 -63.48
C ALA A 2 -6.31 4.65 -62.41
N GLU A 3 -7.56 4.22 -62.42
CA GLU A 3 -8.06 3.07 -61.66
C GLU A 3 -7.65 1.81 -62.43
N GLU A 4 -6.52 1.20 -62.05
CA GLU A 4 -6.01 -0.03 -62.65
C GLU A 4 -6.91 -1.21 -62.19
N LYS A 5 -8.03 -1.38 -62.89
CA LYS A 5 -8.81 -2.61 -62.83
C LYS A 5 -8.01 -3.71 -63.53
N SER A 6 -7.30 -4.51 -62.75
CA SER A 6 -6.69 -5.76 -63.17
C SER A 6 -7.77 -6.75 -63.61
N ARG A 7 -8.29 -6.57 -64.82
CA ARG A 7 -9.10 -7.56 -65.53
C ARG A 7 -8.15 -8.67 -65.95
N LEU A 8 -8.20 -9.80 -65.24
CA LEU A 8 -7.63 -11.06 -65.71
C LEU A 8 -8.36 -11.47 -67.00
N VAL A 9 -7.76 -11.15 -68.14
CA VAL A 9 -8.24 -11.58 -69.45
C VAL A 9 -7.72 -13.01 -69.68
N LEU A 10 -8.60 -14.00 -69.52
CA LEU A 10 -8.30 -15.41 -69.75
C LEU A 10 -8.25 -15.71 -71.26
N THR A 11 -7.10 -15.48 -71.90
CA THR A 11 -6.83 -16.04 -73.23
C THR A 11 -5.92 -17.25 -73.05
N LYS A 12 -6.45 -18.44 -72.70
CA LYS A 12 -5.57 -19.59 -72.41
C LYS A 12 -6.15 -20.95 -72.78
N THR A 13 -5.24 -21.82 -73.23
CA THR A 13 -5.49 -23.21 -73.65
C THR A 13 -5.82 -24.11 -72.45
N ALA A 14 -6.34 -25.32 -72.67
CA ALA A 14 -6.80 -26.21 -71.59
C ALA A 14 -5.72 -26.54 -70.54
N GLY A 15 -4.45 -26.65 -70.93
CA GLY A 15 -3.34 -26.89 -69.99
C GLY A 15 -3.08 -25.73 -69.04
N ASP A 16 -3.35 -24.52 -69.50
CA ASP A 16 -3.10 -23.29 -68.77
C ASP A 16 -4.20 -22.94 -67.76
N MET A 17 -5.45 -23.30 -68.06
CA MET A 17 -6.55 -23.22 -67.08
C MET A 17 -6.34 -24.19 -65.91
N LYS A 18 -5.71 -25.34 -66.17
CA LYS A 18 -5.42 -26.34 -65.14
C LYS A 18 -4.39 -25.85 -64.12
N LEU A 19 -3.35 -25.16 -64.58
CA LEU A 19 -2.34 -24.56 -63.71
C LEU A 19 -2.94 -23.48 -62.80
N LEU A 20 -3.77 -22.59 -63.37
CA LEU A 20 -4.47 -21.56 -62.58
C LEU A 20 -5.39 -22.15 -61.50
N LEU A 21 -6.04 -23.29 -61.77
CA LEU A 21 -6.86 -23.98 -60.78
C LEU A 21 -6.02 -24.53 -59.62
N TYR A 22 -4.84 -25.10 -59.89
CA TYR A 22 -3.93 -25.55 -58.83
C TYR A 22 -3.41 -24.39 -57.99
N ASP A 23 -3.01 -23.29 -58.62
CA ASP A 23 -2.51 -22.10 -57.90
C ASP A 23 -3.60 -21.50 -56.98
N LEU A 24 -4.85 -21.49 -57.43
CA LEU A 24 -6.00 -21.04 -56.63
C LEU A 24 -6.29 -21.99 -55.45
N ASP A 25 -6.17 -23.31 -55.68
CA ASP A 25 -6.38 -24.31 -54.64
C ASP A 25 -5.28 -24.24 -53.57
N ASP A 26 -4.02 -24.09 -53.98
CA ASP A 26 -2.87 -23.91 -53.09
C ASP A 26 -3.02 -22.64 -52.24
N LEU A 27 -3.43 -21.53 -52.85
CA LEU A 27 -3.67 -20.28 -52.12
C LEU A 27 -4.79 -20.45 -51.09
N HIS A 28 -5.90 -21.11 -51.46
CA HIS A 28 -7.01 -21.37 -50.53
C HIS A 28 -6.57 -22.27 -49.37
N GLN A 29 -5.77 -23.31 -49.63
CA GLN A 29 -5.23 -24.18 -48.59
C GLN A 29 -4.29 -23.43 -47.64
N MET A 30 -3.44 -22.55 -48.16
CA MET A 30 -2.57 -21.70 -47.35
C MET A 30 -3.36 -20.75 -46.44
N ASP A 31 -4.36 -20.06 -46.99
CA ASP A 31 -5.22 -19.16 -46.22
C ASP A 31 -6.02 -19.91 -45.16
N PHE A 32 -6.54 -21.10 -45.49
CA PHE A 32 -7.23 -21.95 -44.55
C PHE A 32 -6.34 -22.38 -43.38
N ALA A 33 -5.12 -22.86 -43.67
CA ALA A 33 -4.15 -23.25 -42.64
C ALA A 33 -3.77 -22.06 -41.74
N ARG A 34 -3.51 -20.90 -42.34
CA ARG A 34 -3.19 -19.66 -41.61
C ARG A 34 -4.35 -19.21 -40.71
N ASN A 35 -5.58 -19.22 -41.23
CA ASN A 35 -6.77 -18.85 -40.47
C ASN A 35 -7.00 -19.81 -39.29
N GLN A 36 -6.82 -21.12 -39.50
CA GLN A 36 -6.89 -22.08 -38.41
C GLN A 36 -5.85 -21.82 -37.32
N GLN A 37 -4.62 -21.47 -37.69
CA GLN A 37 -3.57 -21.13 -36.73
C GLN A 37 -3.95 -19.87 -35.93
N MET A 38 -4.47 -18.84 -36.60
CA MET A 38 -4.91 -17.61 -35.94
C MET A 38 -6.06 -17.86 -34.96
N VAL A 39 -7.04 -18.71 -35.32
CA VAL A 39 -8.15 -19.07 -34.43
C VAL A 39 -7.63 -19.74 -33.16
N ARG A 40 -6.69 -20.70 -33.28
CA ARG A 40 -6.09 -21.36 -32.11
C ARG A 40 -5.35 -20.38 -31.21
N GLU A 41 -4.64 -19.41 -31.78
CA GLU A 41 -3.94 -18.40 -30.96
C GLU A 41 -4.93 -17.45 -30.27
N ILE A 42 -6.02 -17.07 -30.93
CA ILE A 42 -7.10 -16.28 -30.31
C ILE A 42 -7.71 -17.02 -29.11
N GLU A 43 -8.00 -18.31 -29.26
CA GLU A 43 -8.54 -19.13 -28.18
C GLU A 43 -7.56 -19.22 -27.00
N ARG A 44 -6.29 -19.52 -27.28
CA ARG A 44 -5.22 -19.53 -26.27
C ARG A 44 -5.07 -18.20 -25.56
N LEU A 45 -5.15 -17.08 -26.28
CA LEU A 45 -5.09 -15.73 -25.68
C LEU A 45 -6.30 -15.44 -24.80
N ARG A 46 -7.50 -15.86 -25.21
CA ARG A 46 -8.73 -15.73 -24.41
C ARG A 46 -8.65 -16.50 -23.09
N GLU A 47 -8.10 -17.71 -23.11
CA GLU A 47 -7.89 -18.52 -21.89
C GLU A 47 -6.90 -17.84 -20.94
N ARG A 48 -5.79 -17.32 -21.46
CA ARG A 48 -4.80 -16.57 -20.68
C ARG A 48 -5.42 -15.30 -20.08
N LEU A 49 -6.21 -14.56 -20.85
CA LEU A 49 -6.91 -13.37 -20.37
C LEU A 49 -7.87 -13.72 -19.22
N SER A 50 -8.70 -14.76 -19.39
CA SER A 50 -9.62 -15.21 -18.34
C SER A 50 -8.89 -15.60 -17.05
N THR A 51 -7.72 -16.23 -17.17
CA THR A 51 -6.90 -16.60 -16.00
C THR A 51 -6.35 -15.36 -15.30
N SER A 52 -5.85 -14.39 -16.07
CA SER A 52 -5.35 -13.12 -15.54
C SER A 52 -6.44 -12.32 -14.83
N ASP A 53 -7.66 -12.29 -15.38
CA ASP A 53 -8.79 -11.58 -14.77
C ASP A 53 -9.20 -12.20 -13.43
N LYS A 54 -9.22 -13.54 -13.35
CA LYS A 54 -9.48 -14.25 -12.09
C LYS A 54 -8.43 -13.93 -11.02
N GLN A 55 -7.14 -13.89 -11.41
CA GLN A 55 -6.05 -13.54 -10.50
C GLN A 55 -6.17 -12.10 -10.01
N ARG A 56 -6.44 -11.16 -10.92
CA ARG A 56 -6.66 -9.75 -10.60
C ARG A 56 -7.81 -9.57 -9.62
N GLU A 57 -8.94 -10.24 -9.82
CA GLU A 57 -10.08 -10.13 -8.90
C GLU A 57 -9.76 -10.73 -7.53
N SER A 58 -9.05 -11.87 -7.48
CA SER A 58 -8.56 -12.45 -6.22
C SER A 58 -7.63 -11.50 -5.45
N TRP A 59 -6.72 -10.81 -6.15
CA TRP A 59 -5.85 -9.81 -5.53
C TRP A 59 -6.61 -8.61 -5.02
N LYS A 60 -7.58 -8.12 -5.80
CA LYS A 60 -8.43 -7.00 -5.39
C LYS A 60 -9.20 -7.32 -4.12
N VAL A 61 -9.83 -8.49 -4.02
CA VAL A 61 -10.55 -8.92 -2.81
C VAL A 61 -9.60 -8.99 -1.61
N ARG A 62 -8.41 -9.59 -1.79
CA ARG A 62 -7.41 -9.68 -0.71
C ARG A 62 -6.91 -8.31 -0.25
N ALA A 63 -6.66 -7.39 -1.17
CA ALA A 63 -6.25 -6.03 -0.86
C ALA A 63 -7.33 -5.30 -0.05
N LEU A 64 -8.59 -5.36 -0.50
CA LEU A 64 -9.72 -4.75 0.21
C LEU A 64 -9.92 -5.33 1.62
N MET A 65 -9.77 -6.65 1.78
CA MET A 65 -9.83 -7.27 3.11
C MET A 65 -8.69 -6.81 4.01
N ALA A 66 -7.46 -6.71 3.48
CA ALA A 66 -6.31 -6.23 4.23
C ALA A 66 -6.47 -4.76 4.64
N GLU A 67 -7.00 -3.91 3.76
CA GLU A 67 -7.33 -2.52 4.06
C GLU A 67 -8.40 -2.41 5.15
N ALA A 68 -9.46 -3.20 5.07
CA ALA A 68 -10.50 -3.24 6.10
C ALA A 68 -9.95 -3.69 7.47
N GLN A 69 -9.10 -4.71 7.49
CA GLN A 69 -8.43 -5.17 8.71
C GLN A 69 -7.50 -4.10 9.29
N LEU A 70 -6.78 -3.36 8.45
CA LEU A 70 -5.93 -2.25 8.89
C LEU A 70 -6.77 -1.12 9.49
N LEU A 71 -7.88 -0.76 8.84
CA LEU A 71 -8.82 0.24 9.37
C LEU A 71 -9.42 -0.20 10.71
N GLU A 72 -9.79 -1.47 10.85
CA GLU A 72 -10.30 -2.01 12.11
C GLU A 72 -9.22 -2.01 13.21
N ALA A 73 -7.99 -2.40 12.88
CA ALA A 73 -6.87 -2.40 13.81
C ALA A 73 -6.55 -0.98 14.27
N THR A 74 -6.49 -0.01 13.35
CA THR A 74 -6.24 1.40 13.68
C THR A 74 -7.38 1.98 14.52
N ALA A 75 -8.65 1.67 14.22
CA ALA A 75 -9.80 2.05 15.05
C ALA A 75 -9.75 1.43 16.46
N LYS A 76 -9.34 0.17 16.60
CA LYS A 76 -9.10 -0.46 17.91
C LYS A 76 -7.94 0.17 18.66
N THR A 77 -6.92 0.67 17.96
CA THR A 77 -5.80 1.39 18.58
C THR A 77 -6.19 2.80 19.04
N SER A 78 -7.04 3.52 18.28
CA SER A 78 -7.53 4.84 18.68
C SER A 78 -8.51 4.75 19.86
N ASN A 79 -9.28 3.67 19.96
CA ASN A 79 -10.11 3.38 21.12
C ASN A 79 -9.29 2.91 22.36
N ARG A 80 -7.97 2.72 22.21
CA ARG A 80 -7.02 2.43 23.30
C ARG A 80 -6.58 3.70 24.04
N GLY A 81 -7.42 4.75 24.06
CA GLY A 81 -7.23 5.93 24.91
C GLY A 81 -7.10 5.61 26.41
N GLY A 82 -7.53 4.42 26.84
CA GLY A 82 -7.24 3.89 28.18
C GLY A 82 -5.76 3.58 28.44
N SER A 83 -4.99 3.12 27.45
CA SER A 83 -3.57 2.81 27.62
C SER A 83 -2.73 4.08 27.79
N GLN A 84 -3.04 5.12 26.99
CA GLN A 84 -2.43 6.44 27.11
C GLN A 84 -2.74 7.08 28.47
N LYS A 85 -4.00 7.01 28.93
CA LYS A 85 -4.41 7.51 30.25
C LYS A 85 -3.70 6.77 31.39
N VAL A 86 -3.53 5.45 31.28
CA VAL A 86 -2.82 4.65 32.30
C VAL A 86 -1.32 4.95 32.30
N SER A 87 -0.68 5.17 31.15
CA SER A 87 0.71 5.66 31.12
C SER A 87 0.84 7.05 31.71
N ASP A 88 -0.11 7.95 31.43
CA ASP A 88 -0.12 9.32 31.97
C ASP A 88 -0.28 9.33 33.50
N LEU A 89 -1.17 8.49 34.05
CA LEU A 89 -1.36 8.34 35.49
C LEU A 89 -0.13 7.74 36.19
N ARG A 90 0.52 6.74 35.58
CA ARG A 90 1.77 6.15 36.10
C ARG A 90 2.91 7.17 36.10
N TYR A 91 3.05 7.93 35.01
CA TYR A 91 4.03 8.99 34.88
C TYR A 91 3.79 10.11 35.90
N ALA A 92 2.56 10.60 36.04
CA ALA A 92 2.21 11.61 37.05
C ALA A 92 2.47 11.14 38.48
N SER A 93 2.18 9.87 38.78
CA SER A 93 2.45 9.27 40.09
C SER A 93 3.96 9.20 40.39
N LEU A 94 4.77 8.80 39.40
CA LEU A 94 6.24 8.77 39.52
C LEU A 94 6.83 10.17 39.69
N LYS A 95 6.41 11.13 38.86
CA LYS A 95 6.84 12.53 38.94
C LYS A 95 6.54 13.11 40.34
N ARG A 96 5.34 12.86 40.87
CA ARG A 96 4.95 13.26 42.23
C ARG A 96 5.81 12.59 43.30
N TYR A 97 6.11 11.30 43.17
CA TYR A 97 6.96 10.58 44.12
C TYR A 97 8.39 11.16 44.15
N LEU A 98 8.98 11.42 42.99
CA LEU A 98 10.32 12.00 42.86
C LEU A 98 10.39 13.41 43.44
N ALA A 99 9.39 14.26 43.14
CA ALA A 99 9.28 15.58 43.77
C ALA A 99 9.24 15.46 45.30
N LYS A 100 8.40 14.58 45.85
CA LYS A 100 8.31 14.41 47.31
C LYS A 100 9.63 13.95 47.95
N ARG A 101 10.44 13.14 47.27
CA ARG A 101 11.67 12.53 47.82
C ARG A 101 12.93 13.38 47.66
N PHE A 102 12.99 14.20 46.62
CA PHE A 102 14.22 14.88 46.21
C PHE A 102 14.08 16.39 46.12
N HIS A 103 12.88 16.96 46.26
CA HIS A 103 12.71 18.41 46.23
C HIS A 103 13.49 19.09 47.37
N PRO A 104 14.22 20.19 47.08
CA PRO A 104 15.10 20.84 48.04
C PRO A 104 14.39 21.33 49.31
N ASP A 105 13.11 21.67 49.20
CA ASP A 105 12.29 22.12 50.35
C ASP A 105 11.71 20.98 51.21
N TYR A 106 11.71 19.74 50.70
CA TYR A 106 11.11 18.58 51.37
C TYR A 106 12.13 17.52 51.80
N ALA A 107 13.41 17.70 51.49
CA ALA A 107 14.46 16.73 51.78
C ALA A 107 14.89 16.78 53.26
N PRO A 108 14.61 15.73 54.08
CA PRO A 108 15.27 15.58 55.37
C PRO A 108 16.71 15.11 55.10
N GLY A 109 17.68 15.97 55.39
CA GLY A 109 19.11 15.70 55.24
C GLY A 109 19.92 16.96 55.55
N GLN A 110 20.99 16.83 56.32
CA GLN A 110 21.92 17.93 56.64
C GLN A 110 23.28 17.68 55.98
N GLY A 111 23.97 18.75 55.58
CA GLY A 111 25.31 18.67 54.98
C GLY A 111 25.32 18.10 53.55
N ILE A 112 26.21 17.14 53.29
CA ILE A 112 26.51 16.60 51.95
C ILE A 112 25.30 15.90 51.29
N GLU A 113 24.44 15.26 52.07
CA GLU A 113 23.25 14.59 51.56
C GLU A 113 22.28 15.57 50.87
N LYS A 114 22.15 16.79 51.42
CA LYS A 114 21.33 17.84 50.82
C LYS A 114 21.88 18.28 49.47
N ILE A 115 23.20 18.37 49.36
CA ILE A 115 23.89 18.72 48.10
C ILE A 115 23.64 17.64 47.05
N ILE A 116 23.86 16.36 47.40
CA ILE A 116 23.67 15.24 46.49
C ILE A 116 22.20 15.15 46.03
N ARG A 117 21.23 15.25 46.94
CA ARG A 117 19.80 15.23 46.59
C ARG A 117 19.41 16.39 45.67
N ASN A 118 19.98 17.58 45.91
CA ASN A 118 19.74 18.76 45.08
C ASN A 118 20.28 18.59 43.66
N GLU A 119 21.49 18.03 43.51
CA GLU A 119 22.06 17.77 42.18
C GLU A 119 21.27 16.69 41.43
N ILE A 120 20.92 15.58 42.11
CA ILE A 120 20.04 14.54 41.54
C ILE A 120 18.69 15.13 41.11
N PHE A 121 18.11 16.02 41.92
CA PHE A 121 16.85 16.67 41.59
C PHE A 121 16.96 17.52 40.33
N LYS A 122 18.00 18.36 40.18
CA LYS A 122 18.19 19.19 38.98
C LYS A 122 18.31 18.36 37.72
N GLU A 123 19.10 17.29 37.76
CA GLU A 123 19.35 16.44 36.60
C GLU A 123 18.08 15.70 36.16
N ILE A 124 17.38 15.06 37.12
CA ILE A 124 16.13 14.34 36.82
C ILE A 124 15.01 15.30 36.42
N TRP A 125 14.90 16.46 37.09
CA TRP A 125 13.81 17.40 36.83
C TRP A 125 13.93 18.09 35.48
N HIS A 126 15.15 18.45 35.05
CA HIS A 126 15.40 18.97 33.72
C HIS A 126 14.91 18.00 32.63
N GLU A 127 15.18 16.70 32.82
CA GLU A 127 14.78 15.66 31.88
C GLU A 127 13.25 15.44 31.87
N ILE A 128 12.61 15.47 33.04
CA ILE A 128 11.14 15.43 33.17
C ILE A 128 10.50 16.61 32.42
N GLU A 129 11.03 17.83 32.58
CA GLU A 129 10.51 19.00 31.87
C GLU A 129 10.72 18.91 30.35
N ARG A 130 11.83 18.33 29.90
CA ARG A 130 12.07 18.07 28.47
C ARG A 130 11.01 17.12 27.90
N LEU A 131 10.69 16.04 28.62
CA LEU A 131 9.66 15.08 28.23
C LEU A 131 8.26 15.72 28.21
N ASP A 132 7.92 16.55 29.21
CA ASP A 132 6.61 17.21 29.28
C ASP A 132 6.38 18.21 28.13
N ARG A 133 7.42 18.94 27.72
CA ARG A 133 7.37 19.85 26.56
C ARG A 133 7.14 19.09 25.26
N GLY A 134 7.83 17.95 25.09
CA GLY A 134 7.64 17.07 23.93
C GLY A 134 6.22 16.51 23.84
N VAL A 135 5.68 16.01 24.96
CA VAL A 135 4.30 15.46 25.02
C VAL A 135 3.24 16.53 24.75
N SER A 136 3.45 17.76 25.24
CA SER A 136 2.53 18.87 25.03
C SER A 136 2.46 19.26 23.55
N ALA A 137 3.61 19.40 22.88
CA ALA A 137 3.66 19.71 21.45
C ALA A 137 2.95 18.66 20.57
N THR A 138 3.13 17.37 20.88
CA THR A 138 2.45 16.28 20.16
C THR A 138 0.93 16.28 20.39
N ARG A 139 0.47 16.58 21.61
CA ARG A 139 -0.97 16.67 21.92
C ARG A 139 -1.65 17.85 21.22
N PHE A 140 -0.99 19.01 21.15
CA PHE A 140 -1.52 20.17 20.43
C PHE A 140 -1.62 19.91 18.92
N ALA A 141 -0.64 19.22 18.31
CA ALA A 141 -0.69 18.83 16.91
C ALA A 141 -1.83 17.83 16.61
N ALA A 142 -2.02 16.82 17.48
CA ALA A 142 -3.11 15.85 17.33
C ALA A 142 -4.51 16.49 17.48
N ALA A 143 -4.65 17.48 18.37
CA ALA A 143 -5.90 18.22 18.53
C ALA A 143 -6.24 19.06 17.29
N GLN A 144 -5.26 19.74 16.69
CA GLN A 144 -5.48 20.56 15.48
C GLN A 144 -5.89 19.73 14.26
N SER A 145 -5.32 18.53 14.07
CA SER A 145 -5.75 17.63 13.00
C SER A 145 -7.17 17.08 13.18
N SER A 146 -7.68 17.02 14.41
CA SER A 146 -9.06 16.56 14.67
C SER A 146 -10.13 17.63 14.45
N THR A 147 -9.75 18.91 14.39
CA THR A 147 -10.69 20.04 14.18
C THR A 147 -10.79 20.44 12.70
N ALA A 148 -9.94 19.88 11.84
CA ALA A 148 -9.89 20.19 10.40
C ALA A 148 -10.53 19.08 9.52
N ALA A 149 -11.28 18.15 10.12
CA ALA A 149 -11.98 17.06 9.45
C ALA A 149 -13.50 17.19 9.62
#